data_AF-A0A9D9D7U7-F1
#
_entry.id   AF-A0A9D9D7U7-F1
#
_cell.length_a   1.000
_cell.length_b   1.000
_cell.length_c   1.000
_cell.angle_alpha   90.00
_cell.angle_beta   90.00
_cell.angle_gamma   90.00
#
_symmetry.space_group_name_H-M   'P 1'
#
loop_
_entity.id
_entity.type
_entity.pdbx_description
1 polymer ?
#
loop_
_entity_poly.entity_id
_entity_poly.type
_entity_poly.pdbx_seq_one_letter_code
_entity_poly.pdbx_strand_id
1 'polypeptide(L)'
;MEFKYKDIDWRRFLLRRYKDYKLNEEEFVCLLCIDDMLKEKKRLIDADDLLTYMSLERDKIDEILVSLTKKGFLSFENEDGNLTASLSKLFLRIERDFKADIISSASKSSEEIQDKINKIYPFFEEKLSRTLSGREIDKITLWMKAGIKESQMKEAVARLETNNKKISISSVERELDRIKKSEDILEKGYTTFGDEITLDDKRKQDIIEKKWVPTSDD
;
A
#
# COMPACT_ATOMS: atom_id res chain seq x y z
N MET A 1 -10.90 3.09 -12.69
CA MET A 1 -9.46 2.79 -12.69
C MET A 1 -9.28 1.43 -13.35
N GLU A 2 -8.82 1.40 -14.60
CA GLU A 2 -8.34 0.14 -15.20
C GLU A 2 -6.96 -0.13 -14.61
N PHE A 3 -6.88 -1.05 -13.65
CA PHE A 3 -5.60 -1.55 -13.16
C PHE A 3 -4.98 -2.38 -14.29
N LYS A 4 -3.84 -1.92 -14.85
CA LYS A 4 -3.10 -2.70 -15.83
C LYS A 4 -2.32 -3.80 -15.10
N TYR A 5 -2.38 -5.02 -15.64
CA TYR A 5 -1.74 -6.25 -15.15
C TYR A 5 -0.26 -6.10 -14.74
N LYS A 6 0.47 -5.13 -15.30
CA LYS A 6 1.89 -4.87 -15.00
C LYS A 6 2.17 -4.31 -13.60
N ASP A 7 1.16 -3.77 -12.91
CA ASP A 7 1.37 -3.11 -11.61
C ASP A 7 1.14 -4.06 -10.41
N ILE A 8 0.61 -5.26 -10.65
CA ILE A 8 0.40 -6.27 -9.62
C ILE A 8 1.59 -7.25 -9.67
N ASP A 9 2.39 -7.28 -8.61
CA ASP A 9 3.37 -8.34 -8.39
C ASP A 9 2.63 -9.65 -8.03
N TRP A 10 2.08 -10.28 -9.07
CA TRP A 10 1.28 -11.50 -8.94
C TRP A 10 2.10 -12.64 -8.35
N ARG A 11 3.43 -12.65 -8.54
CA ARG A 11 4.33 -13.65 -7.95
C ARG A 11 4.35 -13.52 -6.44
N ARG A 12 4.49 -12.30 -5.94
CA ARG A 12 4.45 -12.02 -4.51
C ARG A 12 3.08 -12.29 -3.91
N PHE A 13 2.01 -12.00 -4.65
CA PHE A 13 0.64 -12.33 -4.22
C PHE A 13 0.44 -13.84 -4.11
N LEU A 14 0.80 -14.58 -5.16
CA LEU A 14 0.69 -16.03 -5.21
C LEU A 14 1.57 -16.68 -4.14
N LEU A 15 2.81 -16.21 -3.93
CA LEU A 15 3.70 -16.72 -2.88
C LEU A 15 3.09 -16.60 -1.47
N ARG A 16 2.31 -15.54 -1.21
CA ARG A 16 1.66 -15.36 0.10
C ARG A 16 0.42 -16.23 0.28
N ARG A 17 -0.20 -16.67 -0.83
CA ARG A 17 -1.52 -17.31 -0.84
C ARG A 17 -1.57 -18.66 -1.55
N TYR A 18 -0.42 -19.24 -1.93
CA TYR A 18 -0.37 -20.49 -2.69
C TYR A 18 -1.12 -21.64 -2.00
N LYS A 19 -1.12 -21.64 -0.65
CA LYS A 19 -1.92 -22.57 0.17
C LYS A 19 -3.42 -22.40 -0.03
N ASP A 20 -3.93 -21.17 -0.13
CA ASP A 20 -5.34 -20.88 -0.41
C ASP A 20 -5.75 -21.40 -1.80
N TYR A 21 -4.80 -21.37 -2.74
CA TYR A 21 -4.94 -21.92 -4.09
C TYR A 21 -4.77 -23.44 -4.15
N LYS A 22 -4.49 -24.10 -3.02
CA LYS A 22 -4.19 -25.55 -2.92
C LYS A 22 -3.04 -25.96 -3.85
N LEU A 23 -2.07 -25.08 -4.01
CA LEU A 23 -0.81 -25.36 -4.71
C LEU A 23 0.20 -25.92 -3.70
N ASN A 24 0.98 -26.90 -4.13
CA ASN A 24 2.20 -27.29 -3.41
C ASN A 24 3.39 -26.43 -3.89
N GLU A 25 4.53 -26.54 -3.21
CA GLU A 25 5.74 -25.78 -3.53
C GLU A 25 6.28 -26.12 -4.93
N GLU A 26 6.19 -27.38 -5.35
CA GLU A 26 6.67 -27.85 -6.66
C GLU A 26 5.84 -27.29 -7.82
N GLU A 27 4.51 -27.29 -7.68
CA GLU A 27 3.53 -26.69 -8.59
C GLU A 27 3.69 -25.18 -8.65
N PHE A 28 3.96 -24.53 -7.51
CA PHE A 28 4.22 -23.10 -7.46
C PHE A 28 5.49 -22.73 -8.23
N VAL A 29 6.59 -23.45 -8.01
CA VAL A 29 7.84 -23.23 -8.74
C VAL A 29 7.66 -23.53 -10.23
N CYS A 30 6.94 -24.60 -10.58
CA CYS A 30 6.61 -24.93 -11.96
C CYS A 30 5.85 -23.78 -12.66
N LEU A 31 4.85 -23.17 -12.00
CA LEU A 31 4.14 -22.00 -12.54
C LEU A 31 5.07 -20.79 -12.77
N LEU A 32 6.06 -20.57 -11.91
CA LEU A 32 7.04 -19.50 -12.10
C LEU A 32 7.94 -19.76 -13.31
N CYS A 33 8.41 -21.00 -13.48
CA CYS A 33 9.19 -21.41 -14.64
C CYS A 33 8.37 -21.25 -15.93
N ILE A 34 7.12 -21.71 -15.94
CA ILE A 34 6.21 -21.57 -17.09
C ILE A 34 6.01 -20.09 -17.45
N ASP A 35 5.74 -19.22 -16.48
CA ASP A 35 5.57 -17.78 -16.78
C ASP A 35 6.82 -17.18 -17.39
N ASP A 36 8.01 -17.54 -16.91
CA ASP A 36 9.25 -17.01 -17.45
C ASP A 36 9.50 -17.47 -18.89
N MET A 37 9.27 -18.76 -19.16
CA MET A 37 9.37 -19.33 -20.51
C MET A 37 8.37 -18.70 -21.49
N LEU A 38 7.15 -18.43 -21.04
CA LEU A 38 6.11 -17.79 -21.86
C LEU A 38 6.44 -16.34 -22.23
N LYS A 39 7.29 -15.64 -21.47
CA LYS A 39 7.78 -14.31 -21.85
C LYS A 39 8.75 -14.36 -23.01
N GLU A 40 9.61 -15.39 -23.05
CA GLU A 40 10.60 -15.55 -24.11
C GLU A 40 9.95 -16.04 -25.40
N LYS A 41 9.13 -17.10 -25.31
CA LYS A 41 8.46 -17.71 -26.46
C LYS A 41 7.11 -18.28 -26.04
N LYS A 42 6.03 -17.81 -26.67
CA LYS A 42 4.71 -18.46 -26.57
C LYS A 42 4.73 -19.76 -27.36
N ARG A 43 4.87 -20.89 -26.66
CA ARG A 43 4.80 -22.23 -27.23
C ARG A 43 4.14 -23.20 -26.24
N LEU A 44 3.94 -24.44 -26.67
CA LEU A 44 3.65 -25.54 -25.76
C LEU A 44 4.84 -25.72 -24.80
N ILE A 45 4.55 -25.86 -23.51
CA ILE A 45 5.57 -26.21 -22.51
C ILE A 45 5.40 -27.68 -22.20
N ASP A 46 6.48 -28.43 -22.36
CA ASP A 46 6.57 -29.86 -22.11
C ASP A 46 7.44 -30.14 -20.88
N ALA A 47 7.47 -31.38 -20.39
CA ALA A 47 8.32 -31.75 -19.27
C ALA A 47 9.82 -31.58 -19.59
N ASP A 48 10.23 -31.85 -20.83
CA ASP A 48 11.62 -31.64 -21.30
C ASP A 48 12.10 -30.20 -21.12
N ASP A 49 11.19 -29.26 -21.40
CA ASP A 49 11.43 -27.84 -21.29
C ASP A 49 11.67 -27.43 -19.83
N LEU A 50 10.94 -28.03 -18.90
CA LEU A 50 11.03 -27.73 -17.47
C LEU A 50 12.17 -28.47 -16.76
N LEU A 51 12.59 -29.64 -17.25
CA LEU A 51 13.74 -30.38 -16.72
C LEU A 51 15.05 -29.57 -16.73
N THR A 52 15.16 -28.60 -17.63
CA THR A 52 16.35 -27.72 -17.71
C THR A 52 16.40 -26.72 -16.54
N TYR A 53 15.24 -26.40 -15.95
CA TYR A 53 15.09 -25.39 -14.90
C TYR A 53 14.75 -25.98 -13.52
N MET A 54 14.31 -27.24 -13.48
CA MET A 54 13.87 -27.92 -12.26
C MET A 54 14.70 -29.18 -11.99
N SER A 55 14.98 -29.47 -10.72
CA SER A 55 15.69 -30.68 -10.30
C SER A 55 14.77 -31.91 -10.12
N LEU A 56 13.55 -31.87 -10.69
CA LEU A 56 12.55 -32.93 -10.55
C LEU A 56 12.70 -33.98 -11.66
N GLU A 57 12.17 -35.17 -11.42
CA GLU A 57 12.07 -36.22 -12.44
C GLU A 57 10.97 -35.89 -13.45
N ARG A 58 11.13 -36.36 -14.69
CA ARG A 58 10.19 -36.10 -15.80
C ARG A 58 8.76 -36.48 -15.44
N ASP A 59 8.57 -37.70 -14.95
CA ASP A 59 7.24 -38.24 -14.63
C ASP A 59 6.51 -37.35 -13.62
N LYS A 60 7.26 -36.80 -12.66
CA LYS A 60 6.72 -35.90 -11.64
C LYS A 60 6.35 -34.53 -12.22
N ILE A 61 7.13 -34.02 -13.18
CA ILE A 61 6.81 -32.77 -13.88
C ILE A 61 5.53 -32.94 -14.71
N ASP A 62 5.36 -34.07 -15.39
CA ASP A 62 4.14 -34.38 -16.14
C ASP A 62 2.91 -34.45 -15.22
N GLU A 63 3.03 -35.11 -14.06
CA GLU A 63 1.97 -35.11 -13.04
C GLU A 63 1.61 -33.69 -12.59
N ILE A 64 2.60 -32.83 -12.38
CA ILE A 64 2.42 -31.43 -11.99
C ILE A 64 1.71 -30.64 -13.09
N LEU A 65 2.12 -30.78 -14.36
CA LEU A 65 1.49 -30.10 -15.49
C LEU A 65 0.00 -30.49 -15.61
N VAL A 66 -0.30 -31.79 -15.52
CA VAL A 66 -1.68 -32.30 -15.52
C VAL A 66 -2.46 -31.75 -14.33
N SER A 67 -1.86 -31.69 -13.14
CA SER A 67 -2.49 -31.12 -11.94
C SER A 67 -2.82 -29.63 -12.14
N LEU A 68 -1.87 -28.84 -12.65
CA LEU A 68 -2.05 -27.40 -12.91
C LEU A 68 -3.14 -27.12 -13.95
N THR A 69 -3.24 -27.95 -14.99
CA THR A 69 -4.33 -27.86 -15.98
C THR A 69 -5.67 -28.24 -15.36
N LYS A 70 -5.75 -29.32 -14.58
CA LYS A 70 -6.98 -29.75 -13.87
C LYS A 70 -7.46 -28.70 -12.87
N LYS A 71 -6.54 -28.04 -12.16
CA LYS A 71 -6.85 -26.93 -11.24
C LYS A 71 -7.22 -25.64 -11.96
N GLY A 72 -7.07 -25.58 -13.29
CA GLY A 72 -7.45 -24.45 -14.13
C GLY A 72 -6.47 -23.28 -14.07
N PHE A 73 -5.24 -23.50 -13.58
CA PHE A 73 -4.18 -22.49 -13.56
C PHE A 73 -3.44 -22.40 -14.90
N LEU A 74 -3.30 -23.54 -15.58
CA LEU A 74 -2.73 -23.65 -16.91
C LEU A 74 -3.83 -23.98 -17.92
N SER A 75 -3.87 -23.26 -19.04
CA SER A 75 -4.71 -23.59 -20.18
C SER A 75 -3.88 -23.68 -21.45
N PHE A 76 -4.31 -24.53 -22.37
CA PHE A 76 -3.75 -24.61 -23.70
C PHE A 76 -4.73 -23.99 -24.68
N GLU A 77 -4.27 -23.01 -25.45
CA GLU A 77 -5.05 -22.29 -26.46
C GLU A 77 -4.49 -22.66 -27.84
N ASN A 78 -5.37 -22.81 -28.83
CA ASN A 78 -4.95 -23.04 -30.21
C ASN A 78 -4.93 -21.68 -30.93
N GLU A 79 -3.75 -21.09 -31.05
CA GLU A 79 -3.52 -19.90 -31.90
C GLU A 79 -2.86 -20.37 -33.19
N ASP A 80 -3.51 -20.12 -34.34
CA ASP A 80 -2.97 -20.38 -35.68
C ASP A 80 -2.48 -21.82 -35.94
N GLY A 81 -3.18 -22.81 -35.37
CA GLY A 81 -2.85 -24.23 -35.52
C GLY A 81 -1.71 -24.73 -34.63
N ASN A 82 -1.13 -23.86 -33.79
CA ASN A 82 -0.14 -24.22 -32.78
C ASN A 82 -0.78 -24.18 -31.39
N LEU A 83 -0.59 -25.26 -30.63
CA LEU A 83 -1.04 -25.34 -29.24
C LEU A 83 -0.07 -24.54 -28.37
N THR A 84 -0.55 -23.48 -27.71
CA THR A 84 0.26 -22.61 -26.85
C THR A 84 -0.21 -22.70 -25.40
N ALA A 85 0.74 -22.68 -24.47
CA ALA A 85 0.43 -22.62 -23.05
C ALA A 85 0.07 -21.17 -22.65
N SER A 86 -0.93 -21.03 -21.79
CA SER A 86 -1.48 -19.75 -21.35
C SER A 86 -1.82 -19.80 -19.86
N LEU A 87 -1.31 -18.81 -19.11
CA LEU A 87 -1.59 -18.59 -17.69
C LEU A 87 -2.70 -17.54 -17.47
N SER A 88 -3.43 -17.16 -18.52
CA SER A 88 -4.48 -16.14 -18.48
C SER A 88 -5.51 -16.38 -17.38
N LYS A 89 -5.93 -17.64 -17.18
CA LYS A 89 -6.90 -18.05 -16.16
C LYS A 89 -6.38 -17.87 -14.73
N LEU A 90 -5.10 -18.16 -14.49
CA LEU A 90 -4.46 -17.89 -13.20
C LEU A 90 -4.49 -16.40 -12.88
N PHE A 91 -4.11 -15.55 -13.85
CA PHE A 91 -4.07 -14.11 -13.64
C PHE A 91 -5.45 -13.50 -13.39
N LEU A 92 -6.48 -13.92 -14.13
CA LEU A 92 -7.86 -13.48 -13.90
C LEU A 92 -8.35 -13.84 -12.49
N ARG A 93 -7.94 -15.01 -11.97
CA ARG A 93 -8.29 -15.44 -10.61
C ARG A 93 -7.58 -14.59 -9.56
N ILE A 94 -6.27 -14.38 -9.72
CA ILE A 94 -5.48 -13.50 -8.84
C ILE A 94 -6.04 -12.08 -8.82
N GLU A 95 -6.41 -11.53 -9.98
CA GLU A 95 -6.98 -10.18 -10.08
C GLU A 95 -8.31 -10.08 -9.32
N ARG A 96 -9.18 -11.08 -9.47
CA ARG A 96 -10.45 -11.13 -8.73
C ARG A 96 -10.21 -11.16 -7.22
N ASP A 97 -9.30 -12.02 -6.76
CA ASP A 97 -9.02 -12.20 -5.34
C ASP A 97 -8.32 -10.96 -4.76
N PHE A 98 -7.43 -10.33 -5.51
CA PHE A 98 -6.78 -9.07 -5.13
C PHE A 98 -7.79 -7.91 -5.00
N LYS A 99 -8.73 -7.80 -5.94
CA LYS A 99 -9.83 -6.81 -5.84
C LYS A 99 -10.71 -7.07 -4.61
N ALA A 100 -11.02 -8.33 -4.33
CA ALA A 100 -11.79 -8.70 -3.13
C ALA A 100 -11.04 -8.33 -1.83
N ASP A 101 -9.73 -8.55 -1.77
CA ASP A 101 -8.89 -8.14 -0.63
C ASP A 101 -8.87 -6.62 -0.44
N ILE A 102 -8.75 -5.84 -1.51
CA ILE A 102 -8.80 -4.37 -1.43
C ILE A 102 -10.14 -3.92 -0.85
N ILE A 103 -11.25 -4.47 -1.33
CA ILE A 103 -12.59 -4.12 -0.84
C ILE A 103 -12.75 -4.53 0.63
N SER A 104 -12.31 -5.74 1.01
CA SER A 104 -12.39 -6.23 2.39
C SER A 104 -11.48 -5.45 3.35
N SER A 105 -10.30 -5.04 2.90
CA SER A 105 -9.38 -4.22 3.71
C SER A 105 -9.90 -2.80 3.90
N ALA A 106 -10.56 -2.22 2.89
CA ALA A 106 -11.22 -0.93 3.01
C ALA A 106 -12.39 -0.98 4.01
N SER A 107 -13.19 -2.05 4.00
CA SER A 107 -14.28 -2.22 4.96
C SER A 107 -13.76 -2.45 6.39
N LYS A 108 -12.73 -3.29 6.57
CA LYS A 108 -12.09 -3.53 7.88
C LYS A 108 -11.44 -2.27 8.45
N SER A 109 -10.77 -1.48 7.61
CA SER A 109 -10.20 -0.18 8.02
C SER A 109 -11.31 0.77 8.50
N SER A 110 -12.45 0.81 7.81
CA SER A 110 -13.59 1.62 8.25
C SER A 110 -14.16 1.18 9.59
N GLU A 111 -14.24 -0.13 9.83
CA GLU A 111 -14.77 -0.71 11.07
C GLU A 111 -13.82 -0.49 12.26
N GLU A 112 -12.51 -0.69 12.06
CA GLU A 112 -11.49 -0.38 13.06
C GLU A 112 -11.40 1.11 13.38
N ILE A 113 -11.56 1.98 12.37
CA ILE A 113 -11.63 3.42 12.56
C ILE A 113 -12.88 3.77 13.37
N GLN A 114 -14.04 3.17 13.06
CA GLN A 114 -15.29 3.40 13.79
C GLN A 114 -15.20 2.97 15.25
N ASP A 115 -14.57 1.82 15.55
CA ASP A 115 -14.36 1.35 16.92
C ASP A 115 -13.44 2.26 17.73
N LYS A 116 -12.36 2.77 17.11
CA LYS A 116 -11.48 3.74 17.76
C LYS A 116 -12.18 5.09 17.97
N ILE A 117 -13.03 5.48 17.02
CA ILE A 117 -13.86 6.69 17.11
C ILE A 117 -14.86 6.58 18.27
N ASN A 118 -15.54 5.44 18.42
CA ASN A 118 -16.49 5.22 19.51
C ASN A 118 -15.82 5.28 20.90
N LYS A 119 -14.52 4.96 20.99
CA LYS A 119 -13.74 5.06 22.24
C LYS A 119 -13.30 6.48 22.57
N ILE A 120 -13.04 7.33 21.56
CA ILE A 120 -12.55 8.69 21.80
C ILE A 120 -13.67 9.70 22.05
N TYR A 121 -14.90 9.46 21.57
CA TYR A 121 -16.03 10.37 21.83
C TYR A 121 -16.34 10.57 23.31
N PRO A 122 -16.45 9.51 24.15
CA PRO A 122 -16.67 9.69 25.58
C PRO A 122 -15.58 10.54 26.25
N PHE A 123 -14.32 10.40 25.82
CA PHE A 123 -13.21 11.20 26.34
C PHE A 123 -13.37 12.69 26.04
N PHE A 124 -13.77 13.05 24.82
CA PHE A 124 -14.03 14.45 24.48
C PHE A 124 -15.30 14.99 25.13
N GLU A 125 -16.35 14.19 25.26
CA GLU A 125 -17.60 14.60 25.92
C GLU A 125 -17.40 14.86 27.42
N GLU A 126 -16.60 14.01 28.10
CA GLU A 126 -16.18 14.21 29.49
C GLU A 126 -15.38 15.52 29.63
N LYS A 127 -14.41 15.76 28.74
CA LYS A 127 -13.54 16.95 28.81
C LYS A 127 -14.22 18.26 28.40
N LEU A 128 -15.23 18.20 27.53
CA LEU A 128 -16.00 19.37 27.11
C LEU A 128 -17.23 19.61 28.00
N SER A 129 -17.56 18.67 28.89
CA SER A 129 -18.78 18.64 29.72
C SER A 129 -20.06 18.85 28.90
N ARG A 130 -20.06 18.41 27.64
CA ARG A 130 -21.20 18.47 26.72
C ARG A 130 -21.09 17.38 25.67
N THR A 131 -22.21 17.06 25.03
CA THR A 131 -22.22 16.18 23.86
C THR A 131 -21.55 16.85 22.67
N LEU A 132 -20.89 16.03 21.85
CA LEU A 132 -20.28 16.48 20.61
C LEU A 132 -21.35 16.76 19.55
N SER A 133 -21.20 17.84 18.80
CA SER A 133 -22.05 18.08 17.63
C SER A 133 -21.63 17.20 16.45
N GLY A 134 -22.54 16.93 15.52
CA GLY A 134 -22.22 16.13 14.31
C GLY A 134 -21.01 16.66 13.54
N ARG A 135 -20.84 17.99 13.47
CA ARG A 135 -19.67 18.62 12.82
C ARG A 135 -18.36 18.36 13.55
N GLU A 136 -18.41 18.18 14.87
CA GLU A 136 -17.23 17.89 15.70
C GLU A 136 -16.83 16.42 15.62
N ILE A 137 -17.82 15.54 15.58
CA ILE A 137 -17.70 14.11 15.27
C ILE A 137 -17.00 13.92 13.92
N ASP A 138 -17.42 14.68 12.89
CA ASP A 138 -16.80 14.65 11.57
C ASP A 138 -15.33 15.08 11.59
N LYS A 139 -14.99 16.12 12.36
CA LYS A 139 -13.60 16.58 12.52
C LYS A 139 -12.70 15.55 13.18
N ILE A 140 -13.16 14.93 14.27
CA ILE A 140 -12.40 13.86 14.96
C ILE A 140 -12.22 12.66 14.01
N THR A 141 -13.26 12.32 13.24
CA THR A 141 -13.20 11.27 12.22
C THR A 141 -12.17 11.60 11.14
N LEU A 142 -12.11 12.85 10.70
CA LEU A 142 -11.12 13.32 9.71
C LEU A 142 -9.70 13.19 10.25
N TRP A 143 -9.45 13.55 11.50
CA TRP A 143 -8.13 13.41 12.14
C TRP A 143 -7.69 11.95 12.24
N MET A 144 -8.61 11.05 12.62
CA MET A 144 -8.34 9.61 12.67
C MET A 144 -8.03 9.04 11.28
N LYS A 145 -8.79 9.45 10.25
CA LYS A 145 -8.53 9.08 8.85
C LYS A 145 -7.21 9.64 8.33
N ALA A 146 -6.79 10.81 8.81
CA ALA A 146 -5.49 11.40 8.52
C ALA A 146 -4.33 10.74 9.30
N GLY A 147 -4.60 9.64 10.03
CA GLY A 147 -3.59 8.86 10.74
C GLY A 147 -3.16 9.41 12.10
N ILE A 148 -3.87 10.41 12.64
CA ILE A 148 -3.58 10.94 13.98
C ILE A 148 -4.00 9.90 15.02
N LYS A 149 -3.06 9.53 15.90
CA LYS A 149 -3.32 8.53 16.95
C LYS A 149 -4.12 9.14 18.10
N GLU A 150 -4.89 8.29 18.78
CA GLU A 150 -5.65 8.65 19.99
C GLU A 150 -4.76 9.30 21.06
N SER A 151 -3.53 8.80 21.22
CA SER A 151 -2.55 9.36 22.16
C SER A 151 -2.19 10.82 21.87
N GLN A 152 -2.05 11.18 20.59
CA GLN A 152 -1.74 12.56 20.19
C GLN A 152 -2.92 13.49 20.46
N MET A 153 -4.16 13.01 20.28
CA MET A 153 -5.35 13.78 20.61
C MET A 153 -5.47 14.03 22.11
N LYS A 154 -5.21 12.99 22.93
CA LYS A 154 -5.18 13.11 24.39
C LYS A 154 -4.08 14.06 24.88
N GLU A 155 -2.89 13.99 24.27
CA GLU A 155 -1.79 14.91 24.58
C GLU A 155 -2.15 16.36 24.24
N ALA A 156 -2.78 16.61 23.09
CA ALA A 156 -3.22 17.95 22.71
C ALA A 156 -4.22 18.53 23.72
N VAL A 157 -5.16 17.72 24.22
CA VAL A 157 -6.08 18.14 25.29
C VAL A 157 -5.32 18.44 26.59
N ALA A 158 -4.39 17.58 27.01
CA ALA A 158 -3.59 17.79 28.23
C ALA A 158 -2.72 19.07 28.16
N ARG A 159 -2.17 19.40 26.99
CA ARG A 159 -1.43 20.65 26.77
C ARG A 159 -2.33 21.88 26.86
N LEU A 160 -3.58 21.79 26.39
CA LEU A 160 -4.55 22.87 26.53
C LEU A 160 -4.97 23.09 27.99
N GLU A 161 -5.15 22.00 28.74
CA GLU A 161 -5.42 22.04 30.19
C GLU A 161 -4.27 22.70 30.95
N THR A 162 -3.04 22.28 30.69
CA THR A 162 -1.84 22.82 31.35
C THR A 162 -1.65 24.32 31.06
N ASN A 163 -1.99 24.75 29.85
CA ASN A 163 -1.90 26.16 29.44
C ASN A 163 -3.13 27.00 29.81
N ASN A 164 -4.07 26.44 30.59
CA ASN A 164 -5.31 27.07 31.03
C ASN A 164 -6.14 27.69 29.88
N LYS A 165 -6.08 27.06 28.69
CA LYS A 165 -6.81 27.51 27.49
C LYS A 165 -8.17 26.81 27.41
N LYS A 166 -9.18 27.50 26.88
CA LYS A 166 -10.49 26.91 26.64
C LYS A 166 -10.39 25.70 25.70
N ILE A 167 -10.80 24.54 26.21
CA ILE A 167 -10.87 23.30 25.46
C ILE A 167 -12.04 23.40 24.49
N SER A 168 -11.73 23.38 23.20
CA SER A 168 -12.71 23.30 22.11
C SER A 168 -12.10 22.46 21.00
N ILE A 169 -12.92 21.83 20.15
CA ILE A 169 -12.42 21.02 19.03
C ILE A 169 -11.50 21.85 18.12
N SER A 170 -11.81 23.12 17.88
CA SER A 170 -10.92 24.03 17.13
C SER A 170 -9.62 24.37 17.88
N SER A 171 -9.64 24.42 19.22
CA SER A 171 -8.42 24.61 20.03
C SER A 171 -7.52 23.38 19.94
N VAL A 172 -8.12 22.19 19.98
CA VAL A 172 -7.43 20.89 19.88
C VAL A 172 -6.81 20.74 18.49
N GLU A 173 -7.54 21.11 17.43
CA GLU A 173 -7.04 21.15 16.06
C GLU A 173 -5.76 21.99 15.93
N ARG A 174 -5.78 23.21 16.47
CA ARG A 174 -4.64 24.12 16.45
C ARG A 174 -3.44 23.58 17.22
N GLU A 175 -3.68 22.89 18.34
CA GLU A 175 -2.60 22.29 19.12
C GLU A 175 -2.03 21.04 18.42
N LEU A 176 -2.88 20.23 17.76
CA LEU A 176 -2.44 19.11 16.92
C LEU A 176 -1.57 19.60 15.75
N ASP A 177 -1.97 20.68 15.08
CA ASP A 177 -1.17 21.31 14.02
C ASP A 177 0.17 21.84 14.58
N ARG A 178 0.18 22.36 15.80
CA ARG A 178 1.39 22.84 16.46
C ARG A 178 2.34 21.69 16.81
N ILE A 179 1.82 20.56 17.32
CA ILE A 179 2.60 19.36 17.62
C ILE A 179 3.22 18.82 16.33
N LYS A 180 2.42 18.67 15.27
CA LYS A 180 2.92 18.22 13.95
C LYS A 180 3.98 19.15 13.38
N LYS A 181 3.78 20.47 13.46
CA LYS A 181 4.80 21.45 13.04
C LYS A 181 6.08 21.33 13.86
N SER A 182 6.00 21.10 15.17
CA SER A 182 7.19 20.92 15.99
C SER A 182 7.93 19.62 15.69
N GLU A 183 7.20 18.53 15.38
CA GLU A 183 7.78 17.26 14.94
C GLU A 183 8.50 17.42 13.59
N ASP A 184 7.89 18.12 12.61
CA ASP A 184 8.51 18.39 11.31
C ASP A 184 9.80 19.24 11.44
N ILE A 185 9.83 20.23 12.34
CA ILE A 185 11.02 21.05 12.61
C ILE A 185 12.14 20.21 13.23
N LEU A 186 11.81 19.31 14.16
CA LEU A 186 12.78 18.47 14.85
C LEU A 186 13.39 17.41 13.91
N GLU A 187 12.59 16.86 12.99
CA GLU A 187 13.04 15.79 12.10
C GLU A 187 13.73 16.32 10.84
N LYS A 188 13.32 17.48 10.31
CA LYS A 188 13.80 18.01 9.00
C LYS A 188 14.44 19.41 9.07
N GLY A 189 14.38 20.10 10.21
CA GLY A 189 14.91 21.46 10.36
C GLY A 189 14.05 22.56 9.72
N TYR A 190 12.88 22.23 9.14
CA TYR A 190 11.92 23.19 8.57
C TYR A 190 10.50 22.60 8.51
N THR A 191 9.47 23.45 8.58
CA THR A 191 8.06 23.03 8.40
C THR A 191 7.67 23.05 6.93
N THR A 192 7.07 21.97 6.41
CA THR A 192 6.47 21.94 5.06
C THR A 192 5.04 22.48 5.01
N PHE A 193 4.41 22.73 6.16
CA PHE A 193 3.05 23.26 6.25
C PHE A 193 3.04 24.76 6.54
N GLY A 194 3.00 25.58 5.47
CA GLY A 194 2.63 27.00 5.59
C GLY A 194 3.18 27.96 4.53
N ASP A 195 4.31 27.67 3.87
CA ASP A 195 5.05 28.70 3.13
C ASP A 195 5.30 28.34 1.66
N GLU A 196 4.28 27.87 0.93
CA GLU A 196 4.40 27.59 -0.50
C GLU A 196 4.51 28.86 -1.38
N ILE A 197 4.44 30.07 -0.81
CA ILE A 197 4.35 31.32 -1.59
C ILE A 197 5.49 32.33 -1.34
N THR A 198 6.38 32.16 -0.35
CA THR A 198 7.33 33.26 -0.03
C THR A 198 8.79 32.88 0.15
N LEU A 199 9.17 31.61 -0.04
CA LEU A 199 10.55 31.16 0.18
C LEU A 199 11.33 30.80 -1.10
N ASP A 200 10.70 30.85 -2.28
CA ASP A 200 11.34 30.45 -3.54
C ASP A 200 12.21 31.56 -4.15
N ASP A 201 11.88 32.84 -3.93
CA ASP A 201 12.60 33.96 -4.56
C ASP A 201 13.93 34.33 -3.88
N LYS A 202 14.00 34.29 -2.54
CA LYS A 202 15.26 34.55 -1.81
C LYS A 202 16.31 33.46 -2.05
N ARG A 203 15.87 32.21 -2.18
CA ARG A 203 16.78 31.07 -2.42
C ARG A 203 17.37 31.06 -3.82
N LYS A 204 16.62 31.53 -4.84
CA LYS A 204 17.17 31.71 -6.19
C LYS A 204 18.27 32.77 -6.21
N GLN A 205 18.13 33.87 -5.45
CA GLN A 205 19.17 34.90 -5.37
C GLN A 205 20.45 34.40 -4.69
N ASP A 206 20.35 33.70 -3.55
CA ASP A 206 21.52 33.19 -2.83
C ASP A 206 22.32 32.12 -3.62
N ILE A 207 21.63 31.31 -4.43
CA ILE A 207 22.28 30.30 -5.28
C ILE A 207 22.98 30.96 -6.49
N ILE A 208 22.45 32.07 -6.99
CA ILE A 208 23.07 32.85 -8.07
C ILE A 208 24.32 33.59 -7.56
N GLU A 209 24.27 34.17 -6.37
CA GLU A 209 25.43 34.87 -5.77
C GLU A 209 26.57 33.92 -5.40
N LYS A 210 26.28 32.70 -4.92
CA LYS A 210 27.34 31.74 -4.56
C LYS A 210 28.04 31.06 -5.73
N LYS A 211 27.50 31.13 -6.96
CA LYS A 211 28.09 30.48 -8.14
C LYS A 211 29.05 31.36 -8.95
N TRP A 212 29.24 32.63 -8.58
CA TRP A 212 30.06 33.60 -9.32
C TRP A 212 31.32 34.03 -8.57
N VAL A 213 32.10 33.07 -8.05
CA VAL A 213 33.53 33.32 -7.82
C VAL A 213 34.29 32.55 -8.89
N PRO A 214 34.84 33.22 -9.93
CA PRO A 214 35.76 32.55 -10.82
C PRO A 214 37.04 32.29 -10.03
N THR A 215 37.35 31.01 -9.82
CA THR A 215 38.65 30.59 -9.30
C THR A 215 39.71 31.14 -10.24
N SER A 216 40.45 32.15 -9.77
CA SER A 216 41.65 32.65 -10.43
C SER A 216 42.78 31.66 -10.20
N ASP A 217 43.61 31.54 -11.23
CA ASP A 217 44.77 30.66 -11.35
C ASP A 217 45.75 30.74 -10.15
N ASP A 218 46.33 29.59 -9.81
CA ASP A 218 47.74 29.41 -9.41
C ASP A 218 48.19 27.98 -9.76
#